data_AF-A0A939RIW2-F1
#
_entry.id   AF-A0A939RIW2-F1
#
_cell.length_a   1.000
_cell.length_b   1.000
_cell.length_c   1.000
_cell.angle_alpha   90.00
_cell.angle_beta   90.00
_cell.angle_gamma   90.00
#
_symmetry.space_group_name_H-M   'P 1'
#
loop_
_entity.id
_entity.type
_entity.pdbx_description
1 polymer ?
#
loop_
_entity_poly.entity_id
_entity_poly.type
_entity_poly.pdbx_seq_one_letter_code
_entity_poly.pdbx_strand_id
1 'polypeptide(L)'
;MFKKIWTPDMIQDVILAANGKEPLNSHYFSTNHPSVYAAAERLFGSWGNAITACGLDYKAIRKYRVWSRMRIVAEIKKRYDNGEPLSCKQVQNTCKTLYMASIHHFKSWGEAVRMAGLDYETIRIRRSMTEDQIRKEIRSLYGNGEDLAYPNMRKNHQYLLAYGMKKLGGGSWAEARRACGIMDNFRLSASKRSGHRRSRKIRQNNF
;
A
#
# COMPACT_ATOMS: atom_id res chain seq x y z
N MET A 1 -27.18 37.93 16.04
CA MET A 1 -26.44 37.74 14.76
C MET A 1 -27.33 36.92 13.82
N PHE A 2 -27.95 37.53 12.83
CA PHE A 2 -28.84 36.83 11.90
C PHE A 2 -28.01 35.95 10.95
N LYS A 3 -28.27 34.64 10.94
CA LYS A 3 -27.69 33.74 9.94
C LYS A 3 -28.38 34.02 8.61
N LYS A 4 -27.61 34.44 7.60
CA LYS A 4 -28.10 34.55 6.24
C LYS A 4 -28.70 33.21 5.81
N ILE A 5 -29.97 33.21 5.41
CA ILE A 5 -30.64 32.03 4.88
C ILE A 5 -30.26 31.93 3.41
N TRP A 6 -29.64 30.81 3.04
CA TRP A 6 -29.26 30.53 1.66
C TRP A 6 -30.35 29.70 0.98
N THR A 7 -30.76 30.13 -0.21
CA THR A 7 -31.61 29.36 -1.12
C THR A 7 -30.78 28.79 -2.28
N PRO A 8 -31.27 27.78 -3.01
CA PRO A 8 -30.59 27.26 -4.20
C PRO A 8 -30.25 28.35 -5.22
N ASP A 9 -31.20 29.23 -5.52
CA ASP A 9 -31.03 30.32 -6.52
C ASP A 9 -29.92 31.28 -6.10
N MET A 10 -29.88 31.69 -4.83
CA MET A 10 -28.81 32.57 -4.32
C MET A 10 -27.42 31.95 -4.46
N ILE A 11 -27.30 30.63 -4.30
CA ILE A 11 -26.03 29.92 -4.49
C ILE A 11 -25.65 29.89 -5.97
N GLN A 12 -26.61 29.64 -6.86
CA GLN A 12 -26.38 29.68 -8.31
C GLN A 12 -25.95 31.08 -8.76
N ASP A 13 -26.62 32.13 -8.29
CA ASP A 13 -26.26 33.52 -8.57
C ASP A 13 -24.82 33.83 -8.15
N VAL A 14 -24.41 33.41 -6.95
CA VAL A 14 -23.04 33.60 -6.47
C VAL A 14 -22.03 32.86 -7.35
N ILE A 15 -22.31 31.60 -7.73
CA ILE A 15 -21.43 30.80 -8.59
C ILE A 15 -21.30 31.44 -9.97
N LEU A 16 -22.41 31.86 -10.59
CA LEU A 16 -22.42 32.48 -11.91
C LEU A 16 -21.73 33.85 -11.89
N ALA A 17 -21.94 34.65 -10.84
CA ALA A 17 -21.28 35.94 -10.68
C ALA A 17 -19.76 35.85 -10.49
N ALA A 18 -19.29 34.76 -9.88
CA ALA A 18 -17.88 34.46 -9.67
C ALA A 18 -17.22 33.76 -10.89
N ASN A 19 -18.01 33.20 -11.81
CA ASN A 19 -17.49 32.53 -12.99
C ASN A 19 -16.66 33.50 -13.86
N GLY A 20 -15.43 33.12 -14.19
CA GLY A 20 -14.47 33.96 -14.91
C GLY A 20 -13.78 35.05 -14.07
N LYS A 21 -14.18 35.26 -12.81
CA LYS A 21 -13.54 36.20 -11.88
C LYS A 21 -12.73 35.50 -10.81
N GLU A 22 -13.20 34.35 -10.35
CA GLU A 22 -12.58 33.57 -9.28
C GLU A 22 -12.49 32.08 -9.63
N PRO A 23 -11.54 31.33 -9.03
CA PRO A 23 -11.47 29.89 -9.20
C PRO A 23 -12.69 29.19 -8.56
N LEU A 24 -13.55 28.60 -9.39
CA LEU A 24 -14.75 27.87 -8.93
C LEU A 24 -14.47 26.46 -8.35
N ASN A 25 -13.21 26.11 -8.09
CA ASN A 25 -12.89 24.80 -7.51
C ASN A 25 -13.26 24.74 -6.02
N SER A 26 -13.66 23.56 -5.55
CA SER A 26 -14.15 23.37 -4.18
C SER A 26 -13.16 23.82 -3.11
N HIS A 27 -11.86 23.60 -3.33
CA HIS A 27 -10.83 24.02 -2.39
C HIS A 27 -10.82 25.54 -2.20
N TYR A 28 -10.84 26.33 -3.28
CA TYR A 28 -10.89 27.79 -3.20
C TYR A 28 -12.15 28.27 -2.47
N PHE A 29 -13.33 27.74 -2.81
CA PHE A 29 -14.59 28.17 -2.20
C PHE A 29 -14.73 27.73 -0.74
N SER A 30 -14.24 26.54 -0.38
CA SER A 30 -14.22 26.09 1.02
C SER A 30 -13.36 26.98 1.92
N THR A 31 -12.32 27.63 1.37
CA THR A 31 -11.40 28.49 2.12
C THR A 31 -11.84 29.95 2.12
N ASN A 32 -12.19 30.52 0.97
CA ASN A 32 -12.49 31.96 0.83
C ASN A 32 -13.97 32.29 1.03
N HIS A 33 -14.87 31.33 0.76
CA HIS A 33 -16.32 31.52 0.88
C HIS A 33 -16.98 30.36 1.67
N PRO A 34 -16.51 30.04 2.89
CA PRO A 34 -16.92 28.84 3.62
C PRO A 34 -18.43 28.76 3.87
N SER A 35 -19.11 29.90 4.06
CA SER A 35 -20.55 29.95 4.27
C SER A 35 -21.34 29.58 3.01
N VAL A 36 -20.88 30.02 1.83
CA VAL A 36 -21.44 29.67 0.52
C VAL A 36 -21.18 28.19 0.23
N TYR A 37 -19.95 27.74 0.46
CA TYR A 37 -19.56 26.34 0.25
C TYR A 37 -20.40 25.38 1.09
N ALA A 38 -20.53 25.62 2.40
CA ALA A 38 -21.33 24.78 3.29
C ALA A 38 -22.84 24.80 2.94
N ALA A 39 -23.36 25.95 2.51
CA ALA A 39 -24.73 26.05 2.03
C ALA A 39 -24.96 25.26 0.74
N ALA A 40 -24.02 25.33 -0.21
CA ALA A 40 -24.07 24.57 -1.45
C ALA A 40 -24.02 23.05 -1.19
N GLU A 41 -23.15 22.58 -0.28
CA GLU A 41 -23.13 21.17 0.12
C GLU A 41 -24.45 20.72 0.73
N ARG A 42 -25.08 21.54 1.59
CA ARG A 42 -26.37 21.21 2.20
C ARG A 42 -27.54 21.20 1.21
N LEU A 43 -27.56 22.14 0.27
CA LEU A 43 -28.70 22.34 -0.65
C LEU A 43 -28.62 21.46 -1.91
N PHE A 44 -27.42 21.23 -2.43
CA PHE A 44 -27.20 20.46 -3.66
C PHE A 44 -26.54 19.09 -3.42
N GLY A 45 -26.19 18.78 -2.16
CA GLY A 45 -25.50 17.55 -1.75
C GLY A 45 -23.98 17.58 -1.94
N SER A 46 -23.47 18.42 -2.86
CA SER A 46 -22.03 18.68 -2.99
C SER A 46 -21.77 19.98 -3.75
N TRP A 47 -20.58 20.56 -3.59
CA TRP A 47 -20.14 21.69 -4.41
C TRP A 47 -20.18 21.39 -5.91
N GLY A 48 -19.78 20.17 -6.30
CA GLY A 48 -19.78 19.76 -7.71
C GLY A 48 -21.18 19.71 -8.31
N ASN A 49 -22.19 19.30 -7.53
CA ASN A 49 -23.59 19.33 -7.96
C ASN A 49 -24.09 20.77 -8.09
N ALA A 50 -23.71 21.68 -7.19
CA ALA A 50 -24.06 23.10 -7.30
C ALA A 50 -23.47 23.74 -8.58
N ILE A 51 -22.19 23.46 -8.88
CA ILE A 51 -21.55 23.88 -10.15
C ILE A 51 -22.30 23.31 -11.36
N THR A 52 -22.64 22.01 -11.33
CA THR A 52 -23.36 21.34 -12.42
C THR A 52 -24.77 21.90 -12.60
N ALA A 53 -25.46 22.27 -11.52
CA ALA A 53 -26.77 22.89 -11.56
C ALA A 53 -26.74 24.29 -12.20
N CYS A 54 -25.58 24.95 -12.22
CA CYS A 54 -25.34 26.19 -12.97
C CYS A 54 -24.99 25.95 -14.45
N GLY A 55 -25.08 24.70 -14.94
CA GLY A 55 -24.73 24.34 -16.32
C GLY A 55 -23.24 24.26 -16.60
N LEU A 56 -22.38 24.27 -15.57
CA LEU A 56 -20.93 24.26 -15.71
C LEU A 56 -20.36 22.84 -15.53
N ASP A 57 -19.36 22.47 -16.34
CA ASP A 57 -18.67 21.18 -16.17
C ASP A 57 -17.71 21.20 -14.98
N TYR A 58 -18.15 20.66 -13.84
CA TYR A 58 -17.31 20.55 -12.67
C TYR A 58 -16.05 19.70 -12.91
N LYS A 59 -16.04 18.78 -13.88
CA LYS A 59 -14.84 17.98 -14.17
C LYS A 59 -13.69 18.83 -14.69
N ALA A 60 -13.98 19.90 -15.43
CA ALA A 60 -13.03 20.89 -15.91
C ALA A 60 -12.62 21.90 -14.84
N ILE A 61 -13.51 22.20 -13.89
CA ILE A 61 -13.30 23.21 -12.84
C ILE A 61 -12.51 22.67 -11.64
N ARG A 62 -12.75 21.42 -11.25
CA ARG A 62 -12.16 20.84 -10.03
C ARG A 62 -10.63 20.80 -10.10
N LYS A 63 -9.98 21.20 -9.01
CA LYS A 63 -8.51 21.22 -8.90
C LYS A 63 -7.90 19.83 -8.83
N TYR A 64 -8.55 18.90 -8.12
CA TYR A 64 -8.00 17.58 -7.83
C TYR A 64 -8.68 16.47 -8.63
N ARG A 65 -7.91 15.46 -9.02
CA ARG A 65 -8.40 14.25 -9.68
C ARG A 65 -9.23 13.40 -8.70
N VAL A 66 -10.37 12.90 -9.18
CA VAL A 66 -11.24 11.96 -8.48
C VAL A 66 -10.80 10.56 -8.86
N TRP A 67 -10.44 9.80 -7.83
CA TRP A 67 -10.06 8.41 -7.94
C TRP A 67 -11.26 7.51 -7.65
N SER A 68 -11.39 6.48 -8.48
CA SER A 68 -12.30 5.36 -8.26
C SER A 68 -11.50 4.07 -8.42
N ARG A 69 -12.00 2.95 -7.91
CA ARG A 69 -11.34 1.64 -8.08
C ARG A 69 -11.01 1.36 -9.55
N MET A 70 -11.97 1.58 -10.45
CA MET A 70 -11.80 1.40 -11.90
C MET A 70 -10.72 2.32 -12.48
N ARG A 71 -10.71 3.60 -12.10
CA ARG A 71 -9.68 4.55 -12.57
C ARG A 71 -8.29 4.20 -12.08
N ILE A 72 -8.17 3.76 -10.83
CA ILE A 72 -6.89 3.31 -10.25
C ILE A 72 -6.37 2.12 -11.05
N VAL A 73 -7.21 1.11 -11.30
CA VAL A 73 -6.83 -0.08 -12.09
C VAL A 73 -6.41 0.30 -13.50
N ALA A 74 -7.20 1.12 -14.21
CA ALA A 74 -6.87 1.57 -15.57
C ALA A 74 -5.53 2.33 -15.62
N GLU A 75 -5.28 3.16 -14.61
CA GLU A 75 -4.05 3.93 -14.51
C GLU A 75 -2.83 3.05 -14.19
N ILE A 76 -2.98 2.02 -13.35
CA ILE A 76 -1.91 1.04 -13.08
C ILE A 76 -1.57 0.27 -14.35
N LYS A 77 -2.58 -0.21 -15.08
CA LYS A 77 -2.37 -0.90 -16.37
C LYS A 77 -1.63 -0.02 -17.37
N LYS A 78 -2.10 1.21 -17.57
CA LYS A 78 -1.45 2.17 -18.47
C LYS A 78 0.04 2.36 -18.14
N ARG A 79 0.38 2.49 -16.86
CA ARG A 79 1.79 2.60 -16.44
C ARG A 79 2.59 1.34 -16.73
N TYR A 80 2.01 0.16 -16.50
CA TYR A 80 2.64 -1.12 -16.83
C TYR A 80 2.92 -1.24 -18.32
N ASP A 81 1.92 -0.93 -19.15
CA ASP A 81 2.00 -1.00 -20.62
C ASP A 81 3.05 -0.02 -21.18
N ASN A 82 3.24 1.12 -20.50
CA ASN A 82 4.29 2.09 -20.81
C ASN A 82 5.69 1.68 -20.31
N GLY A 83 5.84 0.54 -19.64
CA GLY A 83 7.10 0.11 -19.04
C GLY A 83 7.54 0.93 -17.83
N GLU A 84 6.65 1.71 -17.21
CA GLU A 84 6.97 2.50 -16.03
C GLU A 84 7.15 1.59 -14.80
N PRO A 85 8.14 1.85 -13.92
CA PRO A 85 8.32 1.00 -12.75
C PRO A 85 7.16 1.11 -11.75
N LEU A 86 6.50 -0.02 -11.48
CA LEU A 86 5.33 -0.12 -10.58
C LEU A 86 5.68 -0.49 -9.12
N SER A 87 6.96 -0.37 -8.73
CA SER A 87 7.31 -0.60 -7.34
C SER A 87 6.64 0.44 -6.44
N CYS A 88 6.14 0.00 -5.27
CA CYS A 88 5.44 0.85 -4.31
C CYS A 88 6.19 2.16 -4.00
N LYS A 89 7.51 2.07 -3.75
CA LYS A 89 8.36 3.24 -3.46
C LYS A 89 8.43 4.19 -4.65
N GLN A 90 8.56 3.66 -5.87
CA GLN A 90 8.66 4.50 -7.06
C GLN A 90 7.36 5.25 -7.30
N VAL A 91 6.21 4.55 -7.27
CA VAL A 91 4.91 5.19 -7.51
C VAL A 91 4.57 6.18 -6.39
N GLN A 92 4.95 5.91 -5.14
CA GLN A 92 4.78 6.88 -4.06
C GLN A 92 5.53 8.19 -4.34
N ASN A 93 6.71 8.11 -4.96
CA ASN A 93 7.54 9.28 -5.28
C ASN A 93 7.09 9.98 -6.56
N THR A 94 6.76 9.25 -7.62
CA THR A 94 6.40 9.83 -8.93
C THR A 94 4.92 10.20 -9.04
N CYS A 95 4.04 9.47 -8.37
CA CYS A 95 2.60 9.68 -8.41
C CYS A 95 1.94 9.41 -7.04
N LYS A 96 2.26 10.26 -6.06
CA LYS A 96 1.74 10.16 -4.69
C LYS A 96 0.21 10.06 -4.62
N THR A 97 -0.52 10.76 -5.49
CA THR A 97 -1.99 10.75 -5.50
C THR A 97 -2.56 9.39 -5.90
N LEU A 98 -2.00 8.73 -6.91
CA LEU A 98 -2.38 7.36 -7.28
C LEU A 98 -2.05 6.40 -6.14
N TYR A 99 -0.86 6.51 -5.56
CA TYR A 99 -0.45 5.65 -4.45
C TYR A 99 -1.43 5.76 -3.28
N MET A 100 -1.69 6.97 -2.79
CA MET A 100 -2.60 7.21 -1.67
C MET A 100 -4.03 6.75 -1.98
N ALA A 101 -4.51 6.98 -3.20
CA ALA A 101 -5.81 6.48 -3.64
C ALA A 101 -5.87 4.95 -3.63
N SER A 102 -4.81 4.28 -4.07
CA SER A 102 -4.71 2.82 -4.05
C SER A 102 -4.77 2.27 -2.63
N ILE A 103 -4.04 2.88 -1.69
CA ILE A 103 -4.11 2.52 -0.26
C ILE A 103 -5.53 2.72 0.29
N HIS A 104 -6.19 3.82 -0.04
CA HIS A 104 -7.55 4.10 0.44
C HIS A 104 -8.57 3.07 -0.08
N HIS A 105 -8.57 2.80 -1.39
CA HIS A 105 -9.60 1.99 -2.05
C HIS A 105 -9.38 0.48 -1.97
N PHE A 106 -8.12 0.03 -1.92
CA PHE A 106 -7.71 -1.40 -1.97
C PHE A 106 -6.94 -1.84 -0.73
N LYS A 107 -6.75 -0.96 0.27
CA LYS A 107 -6.00 -1.20 1.53
C LYS A 107 -4.51 -1.43 1.38
N SER A 108 -4.03 -1.79 0.18
CA SER A 108 -2.60 -1.89 -0.12
C SER A 108 -2.32 -1.64 -1.61
N TRP A 109 -1.10 -1.20 -1.92
CA TRP A 109 -0.63 -1.06 -3.30
C TRP A 109 -0.59 -2.38 -4.04
N GLY A 110 -0.09 -3.44 -3.38
CA GLY A 110 -0.02 -4.77 -3.98
C GLY A 110 -1.38 -5.31 -4.38
N GLU A 111 -2.42 -5.03 -3.60
CA GLU A 111 -3.78 -5.43 -3.95
C GLU A 111 -4.33 -4.64 -5.14
N ALA A 112 -4.07 -3.34 -5.22
CA ALA A 112 -4.45 -2.55 -6.40
C ALA A 112 -3.77 -3.06 -7.69
N VAL A 113 -2.50 -3.49 -7.60
CA VAL A 113 -1.76 -4.11 -8.70
C VAL A 113 -2.36 -5.46 -9.11
N ARG A 114 -2.72 -6.31 -8.15
CA ARG A 114 -3.42 -7.58 -8.45
C ARG A 114 -4.78 -7.38 -9.09
N MET A 115 -5.54 -6.39 -8.62
CA MET A 115 -6.82 -6.01 -9.23
C MET A 115 -6.66 -5.43 -10.64
N ALA A 116 -5.46 -4.98 -11.00
CA ALA A 116 -5.09 -4.66 -12.37
C ALA A 116 -4.70 -5.88 -13.21
N GLY A 117 -4.78 -7.10 -12.68
CA GLY A 117 -4.43 -8.34 -13.37
C GLY A 117 -2.92 -8.60 -13.46
N LEU A 118 -2.12 -7.90 -12.65
CA LEU A 118 -0.66 -8.02 -12.67
C LEU A 118 -0.17 -8.83 -11.47
N ASP A 119 0.86 -9.66 -11.67
CA ASP A 119 1.50 -10.36 -10.58
C ASP A 119 2.41 -9.42 -9.78
N TYR A 120 1.92 -8.98 -8.61
CA TYR A 120 2.67 -8.10 -7.72
C TYR A 120 3.99 -8.72 -7.21
N GLU A 121 4.12 -10.04 -7.16
CA GLU A 121 5.34 -10.67 -6.69
C GLU A 121 6.52 -10.49 -7.67
N THR A 122 6.24 -10.25 -8.95
CA THR A 122 7.27 -9.89 -9.95
C THR A 122 7.63 -8.40 -9.94
N ILE A 123 6.73 -7.54 -9.43
CA ILE A 123 6.86 -6.07 -9.45
C ILE A 123 7.52 -5.54 -8.17
N ARG A 124 7.25 -6.19 -7.04
CA ARG A 124 7.78 -5.77 -5.73
C ARG A 124 9.31 -5.88 -5.70
N ILE A 125 9.97 -4.90 -5.08
CA ILE A 125 11.42 -4.94 -4.86
C ILE A 125 11.75 -5.66 -3.55
N ARG A 126 10.99 -5.37 -2.48
CA ARG A 126 11.24 -5.95 -1.16
C ARG A 126 10.61 -7.34 -1.09
N ARG A 127 11.39 -8.38 -0.80
CA ARG A 127 10.92 -9.73 -0.50
C ARG A 127 9.92 -9.72 0.67
N SER A 128 8.86 -10.52 0.60
CA SER A 128 8.02 -10.90 1.75
C SER A 128 7.81 -12.40 1.70
N MET A 129 7.37 -12.92 2.83
CA MET A 129 6.94 -14.29 2.96
C MET A 129 5.59 -14.33 3.67
N THR A 130 4.70 -15.21 3.24
CA THR A 130 3.48 -15.55 4.00
C THR A 130 3.84 -16.37 5.23
N GLU A 131 2.95 -16.47 6.21
CA GLU A 131 3.16 -17.32 7.38
C GLU A 131 3.40 -18.78 6.99
N ASP A 132 2.67 -19.28 5.99
CA ASP A 132 2.85 -20.64 5.47
C ASP A 132 4.21 -20.84 4.79
N GLN A 133 4.66 -19.87 3.99
CA GLN A 133 5.98 -19.91 3.39
C GLN A 133 7.08 -19.93 4.46
N ILE A 134 6.94 -19.09 5.50
CA ILE A 134 7.87 -19.07 6.63
C ILE A 134 7.87 -20.42 7.34
N ARG A 135 6.70 -20.96 7.66
CA ARG A 135 6.55 -22.25 8.36
C ARG A 135 7.14 -23.39 7.55
N LYS A 136 6.87 -23.43 6.24
CA LYS A 136 7.42 -24.42 5.31
C LYS A 136 8.95 -24.35 5.26
N GLU A 137 9.52 -23.15 5.17
CA GLU A 137 10.97 -22.98 5.08
C GLU A 137 11.66 -23.31 6.41
N ILE A 138 11.08 -22.94 7.56
CA ILE A 138 11.59 -23.33 8.88
C ILE A 138 11.60 -24.85 9.05
N ARG A 139 10.51 -25.54 8.69
CA ARG A 139 10.42 -27.00 8.75
C ARG A 139 11.40 -27.68 7.78
N SER A 140 11.60 -27.10 6.60
CA SER A 140 12.58 -27.62 5.64
C SER A 140 14.01 -27.52 6.19
N LEU A 141 14.39 -26.39 6.78
CA LEU A 141 15.70 -26.25 7.43
C LEU A 141 15.87 -27.28 8.56
N TYR A 142 14.84 -27.49 9.38
CA TYR A 142 14.86 -28.51 10.44
C TYR A 142 15.03 -29.93 9.89
N GLY A 143 14.22 -30.32 8.90
CA GLY A 143 14.31 -31.64 8.26
C GLY A 143 15.66 -31.89 7.57
N ASN A 144 16.31 -30.83 7.10
CA ASN A 144 17.66 -30.88 6.53
C ASN A 144 18.78 -30.88 7.59
N GLY A 145 18.44 -30.90 8.88
CA GLY A 145 19.41 -30.91 9.98
C GLY A 145 20.14 -29.58 10.18
N GLU A 146 19.60 -28.47 9.70
CA GLU A 146 20.20 -27.14 9.89
C GLU A 146 20.14 -26.73 11.38
N ASP A 147 21.20 -26.06 11.86
CA ASP A 147 21.21 -25.49 13.21
C ASP A 147 20.23 -24.30 13.30
N LEU A 148 19.08 -24.48 13.93
CA LEU A 148 18.10 -23.41 14.06
C LEU A 148 18.38 -22.50 15.26
N ALA A 149 19.55 -22.59 15.90
CA ALA A 149 19.93 -21.66 16.94
C ALA A 149 20.03 -20.22 16.40
N TYR A 150 19.63 -19.26 17.23
CA TYR A 150 19.58 -17.84 16.86
C TYR A 150 20.87 -17.32 16.20
N PRO A 151 22.10 -17.62 16.69
CA PRO A 151 23.32 -17.16 16.02
C PRO A 151 23.50 -17.70 14.60
N ASN A 152 23.14 -18.97 14.36
CA ASN A 152 23.23 -19.56 13.03
C ASN A 152 22.17 -18.97 12.09
N MET A 153 20.93 -18.85 12.57
CA MET A 153 19.83 -18.23 11.82
C MET A 153 20.11 -16.76 11.49
N ARG A 154 20.69 -16.01 12.43
CA ARG A 154 21.07 -14.60 12.21
C ARG A 154 22.15 -14.49 11.13
N LYS A 155 23.12 -15.41 11.12
CA LYS A 155 24.23 -15.39 10.17
C LYS A 155 23.83 -15.84 8.76
N ASN A 156 23.06 -16.93 8.65
CA ASN A 156 22.85 -17.62 7.38
C ASN A 156 21.43 -17.47 6.83
N HIS A 157 20.46 -17.10 7.66
CA HIS A 157 19.03 -17.08 7.33
C HIS A 157 18.33 -15.83 7.88
N GLN A 158 19.02 -14.68 7.85
CA GLN A 158 18.59 -13.44 8.52
C GLN A 158 17.16 -13.01 8.14
N TYR A 159 16.78 -13.14 6.87
CA TYR A 159 15.43 -12.80 6.42
C TYR A 159 14.35 -13.73 6.99
N LEU A 160 14.59 -15.05 6.96
CA LEU A 160 13.66 -16.03 7.51
C LEU A 160 13.54 -15.87 9.04
N LEU A 161 14.67 -15.61 9.72
CA LEU A 161 14.71 -15.28 11.14
C LEU A 161 13.82 -14.07 11.46
N ALA A 162 14.03 -12.95 10.76
CA ALA A 162 13.29 -11.72 10.99
C ALA A 162 11.79 -11.89 10.72
N TYR A 163 11.43 -12.57 9.63
CA TYR A 163 10.03 -12.83 9.29
C TYR A 163 9.36 -13.81 10.25
N GLY A 164 10.05 -14.88 10.66
CA GLY A 164 9.53 -15.83 11.64
C GLY A 164 9.31 -15.19 13.01
N MET A 165 10.28 -14.40 13.50
CA MET A 165 10.10 -13.63 14.74
C MET A 165 8.90 -12.70 14.63
N LYS A 166 8.80 -11.92 13.55
CA LYS A 166 7.75 -10.91 13.38
C LYS A 166 6.34 -11.52 13.23
N LYS A 167 6.19 -12.58 12.42
CA LYS A 167 4.87 -13.08 12.01
C LYS A 167 4.39 -14.30 12.78
N LEU A 168 5.30 -15.16 13.25
CA LEU A 168 4.94 -16.40 13.95
C LEU A 168 5.25 -16.34 15.44
N GLY A 169 6.26 -15.58 15.84
CA GLY A 169 6.85 -15.67 17.18
C GLY A 169 6.63 -14.48 18.10
N GLY A 170 5.82 -13.49 17.72
CA GLY A 170 5.59 -12.29 18.54
C GLY A 170 6.88 -11.53 18.92
N GLY A 171 7.91 -11.59 18.07
CA GLY A 171 9.24 -11.03 18.32
C GLY A 171 10.27 -12.03 18.85
N SER A 172 9.89 -13.28 19.13
CA SER A 172 10.79 -14.33 19.63
C SER A 172 11.04 -15.41 18.59
N TRP A 173 12.31 -15.74 18.34
CA TRP A 173 12.65 -16.83 17.44
C TRP A 173 12.33 -18.21 18.03
N ALA A 174 12.40 -18.33 19.35
CA ALA A 174 12.01 -19.57 20.03
C ALA A 174 10.52 -19.84 19.80
N GLU A 175 9.66 -18.84 20.01
CA GLU A 175 8.22 -18.97 19.76
C GLU A 175 7.93 -19.26 18.28
N ALA A 176 8.64 -18.61 17.35
CA ALA A 176 8.46 -18.89 15.93
C ALA A 176 8.74 -20.37 15.57
N ARG A 177 9.79 -20.97 16.15
CA ARG A 177 10.09 -22.39 15.95
C ARG A 177 9.07 -23.31 16.63
N ARG A 178 8.66 -22.99 17.86
CA ARG A 178 7.62 -23.74 18.59
C ARG A 178 6.30 -23.72 17.84
N ALA A 179 5.90 -22.56 17.30
CA ALA A 179 4.75 -22.43 16.42
C ALA A 179 4.86 -23.36 15.20
N CYS A 180 6.07 -23.61 14.70
CA CYS A 180 6.31 -24.56 13.60
C CYS A 180 6.30 -26.05 14.01
N GLY A 181 6.17 -26.36 15.30
CA GLY A 181 6.17 -27.72 15.87
C GLY A 181 7.55 -28.23 16.30
N ILE A 182 8.56 -27.36 16.36
CA ILE A 182 9.95 -27.77 16.66
C ILE A 182 10.25 -27.48 18.13
N MET A 183 9.96 -28.46 18.98
CA MET A 183 10.18 -28.40 20.44
C MET A 183 11.52 -29.01 20.87
N ASP A 184 12.06 -29.93 20.06
CA ASP A 184 13.25 -30.73 20.38
C ASP A 184 14.57 -29.97 20.20
N ASN A 185 15.68 -30.63 20.54
CA ASN A 185 17.03 -30.07 20.39
C ASN A 185 17.33 -29.71 18.93
N PHE A 186 17.32 -28.40 18.67
CA PHE A 186 17.47 -27.76 17.37
C PHE A 186 18.88 -27.21 17.14
N ARG A 187 19.75 -27.34 18.14
CA ARG A 187 21.12 -26.82 18.13
C ARG A 187 22.07 -27.95 17.75
N LEU A 188 22.90 -27.72 16.74
CA LEU A 188 23.93 -28.70 16.38
C LEU A 188 25.02 -28.77 17.46
N SER A 189 25.47 -29.98 17.78
CA SER A 189 26.64 -30.20 18.63
C SER A 189 27.89 -29.56 18.03
N ALA A 190 28.91 -29.27 18.86
CA ALA A 190 30.14 -28.63 18.38
C ALA A 190 30.83 -29.43 17.25
N SER A 191 30.82 -30.77 17.34
CA SER A 191 31.34 -31.67 16.31
C SER A 191 30.55 -31.65 15.00
N LYS A 192 29.21 -31.54 15.07
CA LYS A 192 28.36 -31.46 13.87
C LYS A 192 28.44 -30.07 13.20
N ARG A 193 28.67 -29.00 13.97
CA ARG A 193 28.85 -27.63 13.45
C ARG A 193 30.09 -27.48 12.56
N SER A 194 31.20 -28.15 12.89
CA SER A 194 32.43 -28.12 12.08
C SER A 194 32.28 -28.90 10.78
N GLY A 195 31.60 -30.05 10.81
CA GLY A 195 31.26 -30.85 9.62
C GLY A 195 30.30 -30.14 8.66
N HIS A 196 29.22 -29.54 9.18
CA HIS A 196 28.22 -28.81 8.37
C HIS A 196 28.82 -27.57 7.67
N ARG A 197 29.75 -26.86 8.33
CA ARG A 197 30.48 -25.75 7.71
C ARG A 197 31.33 -26.19 6.52
N ARG A 198 31.92 -27.38 6.56
CA ARG A 198 32.74 -27.94 5.46
C ARG A 198 31.85 -28.36 4.28
N SER A 199 30.73 -29.03 4.52
CA SER A 199 29.82 -29.46 3.44
C SER A 199 29.16 -28.29 2.70
N ARG A 200 28.79 -27.21 3.41
CA ARG A 200 28.21 -26.00 2.80
C ARG A 200 29.20 -25.24 1.91
N LYS A 201 30.47 -25.14 2.31
CA LYS A 201 31.52 -24.52 1.48
C LYS A 201 31.76 -25.29 0.19
N ILE A 202 31.74 -26.62 0.25
CA ILE A 202 31.91 -27.47 -0.94
C ILE A 202 30.72 -27.30 -1.91
N ARG A 203 29.48 -27.20 -1.39
CA ARG A 203 28.29 -26.94 -2.23
C ARG A 203 28.24 -25.54 -2.85
N GLN A 204 28.89 -24.54 -2.26
CA GLN A 204 28.97 -23.18 -2.80
C GLN A 204 30.10 -22.98 -3.82
N ASN A 205 31.11 -23.85 -3.83
CA ASN A 205 32.25 -23.78 -4.75
C ASN A 205 32.11 -24.65 -6.01
N ASN A 206 31.02 -25.41 -6.14
CA ASN A 206 30.74 -26.28 -7.30
C ASN A 206 29.76 -25.64 -8.30
N PHE A 207 29.67 -24.31 -8.36
CA PHE A 207 28.93 -23.53 -9.35
C PHE A 207 29.78 -22.37 -9.85
#